data_AF-A0A2P4ZGA3-F1
#
_entry.id   AF-A0A2P4ZGA3-F1
#
_cell.length_a   1.000
_cell.length_b   1.000
_cell.length_c   1.000
_cell.angle_alpha   90.00
_cell.angle_beta   90.00
_cell.angle_gamma   90.00
#
_symmetry.space_group_name_H-M   'P 1'
#
loop_
_entity.id
_entity.type
_entity.pdbx_description
1 polymer ?
#
loop_
_entity_poly.entity_id
_entity_poly.type
_entity_poly.pdbx_seq_one_letter_code
_entity_poly.pdbx_strand_id
1 'polypeptide(L)'
;MAMNFKPLKMRLPSVGIAHYMCSGKTPRIHFSAARCGNFAQISTSSRHCAASVSAVIPPVVPHLTASDLEHATQPCHIRSVHENLQKHGILKIGLGFSDPDSDYLKELVQSLHQHHGHQLPISHSASRGWFWDVRPNSTVFQTANHQARSETMEEFPWHTDCSYEDLPPRYFALHVLQEDRFGGGTLSAMNTQRLSLSLSSSTRASLMRREYSITIPPEFIKDPRKQNIIGSLMTADEQGQQNMLRFRRDLVTALTERASKALQELEEAVQDANAQSQSTVHLTAKDFPAGTIILMDNRRWLHARHSIKDPKRHLRRVRWDAIPFDARLMEQ
;
A
#
# COMPACT_ATOMS: atom_id res chain seq x y z
N MET A 1 -50.11 5.88 33.93
CA MET A 1 -48.74 6.08 34.46
C MET A 1 -47.78 6.07 33.29
N ALA A 2 -47.32 7.24 32.85
CA ALA A 2 -46.35 7.39 31.78
C ALA A 2 -44.99 7.71 32.41
N MET A 3 -43.95 6.92 32.10
CA MET A 3 -42.57 7.24 32.50
C MET A 3 -41.81 7.82 31.30
N ASN A 4 -41.42 9.08 31.46
CA ASN A 4 -40.54 9.84 30.60
C ASN A 4 -39.09 9.36 30.75
N PHE A 5 -38.44 8.99 29.64
CA PHE A 5 -36.97 8.91 29.57
C PHE A 5 -36.46 10.00 28.62
N LYS A 6 -35.72 10.97 29.18
CA LYS A 6 -34.96 11.97 28.42
C LYS A 6 -33.60 11.38 28.02
N PRO A 7 -33.14 11.56 26.77
CA PRO A 7 -31.80 11.14 26.38
C PRO A 7 -30.73 12.15 26.82
N LEU A 8 -29.62 11.61 27.32
CA LEU A 8 -28.43 12.32 27.76
C LEU A 8 -27.65 12.84 26.54
N LYS A 9 -27.49 14.16 26.41
CA LYS A 9 -26.62 14.80 25.40
C LYS A 9 -25.16 14.68 25.85
N MET A 10 -24.38 13.83 25.19
CA MET A 10 -22.91 13.88 25.29
C MET A 10 -22.36 14.94 24.33
N ARG A 11 -21.66 15.93 24.89
CA ARG A 11 -20.88 16.94 24.16
C ARG A 11 -19.55 16.31 23.72
N LEU A 12 -19.24 16.42 22.43
CA LEU A 12 -17.89 16.17 21.90
C LEU A 12 -17.01 17.40 22.20
N PRO A 13 -15.75 17.24 22.65
CA PRO A 13 -14.84 18.35 22.80
C PRO A 13 -14.30 18.80 21.44
N SER A 14 -14.49 20.08 21.13
CA SER A 14 -13.85 20.80 20.04
C SER A 14 -12.37 21.01 20.35
N VAL A 15 -11.48 20.40 19.57
CA VAL A 15 -10.04 20.68 19.63
C VAL A 15 -9.72 21.77 18.60
N GLY A 16 -9.32 22.93 19.11
CA GLY A 16 -8.91 24.08 18.31
C GLY A 16 -7.58 23.83 17.61
N ILE A 17 -7.52 24.24 16.34
CA ILE A 17 -6.31 24.30 15.53
C ILE A 17 -5.49 25.50 16.02
N ALA A 18 -4.39 25.24 16.71
CA ALA A 18 -3.40 26.26 17.03
C ALA A 18 -2.43 26.43 15.86
N HIS A 19 -2.52 27.59 15.20
CA HIS A 19 -1.54 28.08 14.24
C HIS A 19 -0.18 28.30 14.92
N TYR A 20 0.85 27.59 14.48
CA TYR A 20 2.24 27.99 14.70
C TYR A 20 2.76 28.72 13.46
N MET A 21 2.84 30.05 13.56
CA MET A 21 3.69 30.85 12.68
C MET A 21 5.13 30.76 13.20
N CYS A 22 6.05 30.29 12.36
CA CYS A 22 7.48 30.46 12.59
C CYS A 22 8.06 31.27 11.43
N SER A 23 8.48 32.49 11.74
CA SER A 23 9.24 33.38 10.87
C SER A 23 10.69 32.88 10.72
N GLY A 24 11.30 33.05 9.54
CA GLY A 24 12.77 33.02 9.49
C GLY A 24 13.42 32.82 8.13
N LYS A 25 13.55 33.92 7.38
CA LYS A 25 14.73 34.31 6.58
C LYS A 25 15.26 33.37 5.49
N THR A 26 15.03 33.80 4.25
CA THR A 26 15.76 33.40 3.04
C THR A 26 17.15 34.06 2.95
N PRO A 27 18.18 33.36 2.46
CA PRO A 27 19.34 34.00 1.86
C PRO A 27 19.19 34.06 0.34
N ARG A 28 19.32 35.27 -0.21
CA ARG A 28 19.55 35.54 -1.63
C ARG A 28 20.95 35.05 -2.01
N ILE A 29 21.05 34.26 -3.08
CA ILE A 29 22.32 34.05 -3.80
C ILE A 29 22.12 34.53 -5.24
N HIS A 30 22.87 35.57 -5.58
CA HIS A 30 23.05 36.07 -6.94
C HIS A 30 23.96 35.10 -7.71
N PHE A 31 23.56 34.69 -8.92
CA PHE A 31 24.51 34.25 -9.94
C PHE A 31 24.31 35.05 -11.23
N SER A 32 25.42 35.66 -11.64
CA SER A 32 25.59 36.52 -12.80
C SER A 32 25.61 35.71 -14.09
N ALA A 33 24.91 36.20 -15.11
CA ALA A 33 25.00 35.73 -16.47
C ALA A 33 26.29 36.23 -17.15
N ALA A 34 26.96 35.37 -17.91
CA ALA A 34 27.90 35.76 -18.95
C ALA A 34 27.76 34.82 -20.15
N ARG A 35 27.55 35.42 -21.32
CA ARG A 35 27.52 34.80 -22.65
C ARG A 35 28.95 34.59 -23.16
N CYS A 36 29.16 33.54 -23.95
CA CYS A 36 29.60 33.58 -25.36
C CYS A 36 30.28 32.26 -25.78
N GLY A 37 29.99 31.81 -27.01
CA GLY A 37 30.83 30.84 -27.73
C GLY A 37 30.04 29.86 -28.62
N ASN A 38 29.74 30.27 -29.86
CA ASN A 38 29.40 29.36 -30.96
C ASN A 38 30.64 28.54 -31.36
N PHE A 39 30.47 27.26 -31.75
CA PHE A 39 30.83 26.71 -33.07
C PHE A 39 30.65 25.17 -33.14
N ALA A 40 30.37 24.73 -34.36
CA ALA A 40 30.51 23.37 -34.92
C ALA A 40 29.38 22.34 -34.68
N GLN A 41 28.50 22.27 -35.70
CA GLN A 41 27.78 21.06 -36.08
C GLN A 41 28.78 19.94 -36.39
N ILE A 42 28.62 18.80 -35.73
CA ILE A 42 29.13 17.51 -36.21
C ILE A 42 27.95 16.55 -36.27
N SER A 43 27.58 16.24 -37.51
CA SER A 43 26.72 15.12 -37.89
C SER A 43 27.48 13.82 -37.63
N THR A 44 27.06 13.05 -36.64
CA THR A 44 27.43 11.64 -36.55
C THR A 44 26.17 10.81 -36.32
N SER A 45 25.88 10.00 -37.33
CA SER A 45 24.85 8.97 -37.38
C SER A 45 24.81 8.13 -36.10
N SER A 46 23.80 8.35 -35.26
CA SER A 46 23.51 7.54 -34.08
C SER A 46 22.83 6.25 -34.54
N ARG A 47 23.63 5.22 -34.77
CA ARG A 47 23.13 3.84 -34.83
C ARG A 47 22.44 3.54 -33.49
N HIS A 48 21.17 3.18 -33.55
CA HIS A 48 20.43 2.62 -32.43
C HIS A 48 21.17 1.39 -31.89
N CYS A 49 21.98 1.58 -30.85
CA CYS A 49 22.39 0.49 -29.99
C CYS A 49 21.15 0.09 -29.19
N ALA A 50 20.57 -1.05 -29.54
CA ALA A 50 19.64 -1.76 -28.69
C ALA A 50 20.28 -1.88 -27.29
N ALA A 51 19.71 -1.19 -26.31
CA ALA A 51 20.13 -1.34 -24.93
C ALA A 51 19.99 -2.83 -24.58
N SER A 52 21.11 -3.44 -24.22
CA SER A 52 21.10 -4.79 -23.68
C SER A 52 20.17 -4.81 -22.48
N VAL A 53 19.19 -5.72 -22.51
CA VAL A 53 18.33 -6.00 -21.37
C VAL A 53 19.25 -6.59 -20.29
N SER A 54 19.78 -5.73 -19.44
CA SER A 54 20.52 -6.14 -18.26
C SER A 54 19.59 -7.06 -17.46
N ALA A 55 20.05 -8.26 -17.13
CA ALA A 55 19.25 -9.23 -16.39
C ALA A 55 18.75 -8.57 -15.09
N VAL A 56 17.46 -8.24 -15.06
CA VAL A 56 16.86 -7.50 -13.95
C VAL A 56 16.79 -8.45 -12.76
N ILE A 57 17.74 -8.32 -11.83
CA ILE A 57 17.78 -9.10 -10.59
C ILE A 57 16.42 -8.96 -9.90
N PRO A 58 15.69 -10.05 -9.56
CA PRO A 58 14.38 -9.98 -8.91
C PRO A 58 14.40 -9.10 -7.66
N PRO A 59 13.25 -8.53 -7.25
CA PRO A 59 13.22 -7.73 -6.04
C PRO A 59 13.64 -8.59 -4.84
N VAL A 60 14.54 -8.08 -4.00
CA VAL A 60 14.92 -8.74 -2.74
C VAL A 60 14.03 -8.17 -1.64
N VAL A 61 13.45 -9.06 -0.81
CA VAL A 61 12.72 -8.65 0.39
C VAL A 61 13.72 -8.58 1.55
N PRO A 62 14.01 -7.39 2.10
CA PRO A 62 14.86 -7.26 3.27
C PRO A 62 14.29 -8.04 4.45
N HIS A 63 15.18 -8.52 5.33
CA HIS A 63 14.81 -9.30 6.49
C HIS A 63 15.49 -8.75 7.74
N LEU A 64 14.68 -8.46 8.76
CA LEU A 64 15.13 -8.15 10.12
C LEU A 64 14.64 -9.24 11.09
N THR A 65 15.24 -9.31 12.26
CA THR A 65 14.78 -10.19 13.34
C THR A 65 14.50 -9.33 14.57
N ALA A 66 13.46 -9.68 15.32
CA ALA A 66 13.18 -9.14 16.64
C ALA A 66 13.28 -10.28 17.65
N SER A 67 14.25 -10.23 18.55
CA SER A 67 14.50 -11.32 19.51
C SER A 67 13.50 -11.34 20.66
N ASP A 68 12.90 -10.19 20.96
CA ASP A 68 11.93 -9.99 22.04
C ASP A 68 10.99 -8.82 21.71
N LEU A 69 9.99 -8.61 22.57
CA LEU A 69 9.00 -7.56 22.42
C LEU A 69 9.62 -6.14 22.46
N GLU A 70 10.67 -5.93 23.25
CA GLU A 70 11.27 -4.60 23.46
C GLU A 70 11.80 -3.99 22.15
N HIS A 71 12.20 -4.82 21.19
CA HIS A 71 12.61 -4.37 19.85
C HIS A 71 11.55 -3.49 19.17
N ALA A 72 10.26 -3.64 19.48
CA ALA A 72 9.18 -2.81 18.93
C ALA A 72 9.26 -1.33 19.37
N THR A 73 9.98 -1.05 20.45
CA THR A 73 10.17 0.30 21.02
C THR A 73 11.63 0.77 20.99
N GLN A 74 12.58 -0.11 20.62
CA GLN A 74 14.00 0.23 20.52
C GLN A 74 14.31 1.16 19.33
N PRO A 75 14.89 2.37 19.54
CA PRO A 75 15.06 3.37 18.49
C PRO A 75 15.87 2.91 17.27
N CYS A 76 16.93 2.10 17.45
CA CYS A 76 17.74 1.59 16.35
C CYS A 76 16.97 0.59 15.47
N HIS A 77 16.16 -0.28 16.10
CA HIS A 77 15.32 -1.24 15.40
C HIS A 77 14.22 -0.53 14.61
N ILE A 78 13.50 0.40 15.24
CA ILE A 78 12.43 1.17 14.60
C ILE A 78 12.97 1.96 13.41
N ARG A 79 14.13 2.62 13.57
CA ARG A 79 14.80 3.32 12.47
C ARG A 79 15.09 2.37 11.31
N SER A 80 15.63 1.19 11.60
CA SER A 80 15.93 0.18 10.58
C SER A 80 14.66 -0.29 9.85
N VAL A 81 13.55 -0.47 10.57
CA VAL A 81 12.24 -0.78 9.97
C VAL A 81 11.79 0.34 9.04
N HIS A 82 11.82 1.59 9.51
CA HIS A 82 11.41 2.75 8.71
C HIS A 82 12.28 2.92 7.46
N GLU A 83 13.60 2.86 7.58
CA GLU A 83 14.54 2.98 6.46
C GLU A 83 14.32 1.89 5.41
N ASN A 84 14.07 0.64 5.83
CA ASN A 84 13.75 -0.43 4.91
C ASN A 84 12.40 -0.20 4.19
N LEU A 85 11.39 0.29 4.89
CA LEU A 85 10.11 0.66 4.28
C LEU A 85 10.25 1.82 3.29
N GLN A 86 11.03 2.85 3.61
CA GLN A 86 11.28 3.96 2.69
C GLN A 86 12.07 3.50 1.47
N LYS A 87 13.11 2.70 1.66
CA LYS A 87 13.98 2.27 0.57
C LYS A 87 13.32 1.21 -0.32
N HIS A 88 12.81 0.15 0.27
CA HIS A 88 12.35 -1.05 -0.45
C HIS A 88 10.82 -1.12 -0.59
N GLY A 89 10.07 -0.43 0.26
CA GLY A 89 8.60 -0.51 0.28
C GLY A 89 8.07 -1.88 0.72
N ILE A 90 8.94 -2.80 1.14
CA ILE A 90 8.57 -4.11 1.65
C ILE A 90 9.63 -4.56 2.64
N LEU A 91 9.23 -5.24 3.72
CA LEU A 91 10.13 -5.72 4.76
C LEU A 91 9.55 -6.95 5.43
N LYS A 92 10.39 -7.98 5.62
CA LYS A 92 10.10 -9.13 6.47
C LYS A 92 10.73 -8.93 7.85
N ILE A 93 10.00 -9.25 8.91
CA ILE A 93 10.50 -9.34 10.28
C ILE A 93 10.19 -10.73 10.82
N GLY A 94 11.23 -11.48 11.23
CA GLY A 94 11.06 -12.74 11.97
C GLY A 94 11.05 -12.47 13.47
N LEU A 95 10.06 -13.00 14.19
CA LEU A 95 9.99 -12.93 15.65
C LEU A 95 10.69 -14.14 16.26
N GLY A 96 11.65 -13.89 17.16
CA GLY A 96 12.33 -14.90 17.97
C GLY A 96 11.54 -15.37 19.20
N PHE A 97 10.29 -14.91 19.34
CA PHE A 97 9.43 -15.13 20.50
C PHE A 97 7.97 -15.36 20.05
N SER A 98 7.15 -15.90 20.97
CA SER A 98 5.72 -16.09 20.72
C SER A 98 4.96 -14.79 20.91
N ASP A 99 4.13 -14.41 19.93
CA ASP A 99 3.32 -13.20 19.98
C ASP A 99 1.90 -13.47 19.43
N PRO A 100 1.06 -14.28 20.11
CA PRO A 100 -0.26 -14.66 19.60
C PRO A 100 -1.23 -13.46 19.49
N ASP A 101 -0.96 -12.38 20.21
CA ASP A 101 -1.80 -11.19 20.30
C ASP A 101 -1.34 -10.04 19.38
N SER A 102 -0.21 -10.21 18.68
CA SER A 102 0.40 -9.20 17.81
C SER A 102 0.80 -7.93 18.56
N ASP A 103 1.23 -8.06 19.81
CA ASP A 103 1.65 -6.93 20.65
C ASP A 103 2.88 -6.26 20.06
N TYR A 104 3.82 -7.03 19.51
CA TYR A 104 4.99 -6.47 18.83
C TYR A 104 4.59 -5.57 17.66
N LEU A 105 3.66 -6.03 16.83
CA LEU A 105 3.20 -5.26 15.67
C LEU A 105 2.45 -3.99 16.10
N LYS A 106 1.66 -4.07 17.17
CA LYS A 106 0.95 -2.93 17.74
C LYS A 106 1.93 -1.86 18.23
N GLU A 107 2.90 -2.25 19.05
CA GLU A 107 3.93 -1.35 19.58
C GLU A 107 4.81 -0.78 18.46
N LEU A 108 5.19 -1.59 17.48
CA LEU A 108 6.00 -1.14 16.35
C LEU A 108 5.31 -0.02 15.56
N VAL A 109 4.01 -0.15 15.27
CA VAL A 109 3.27 0.88 14.53
C VAL A 109 3.10 2.15 15.37
N GLN A 110 2.88 2.03 16.68
CA GLN A 110 2.86 3.19 17.60
C GLN A 110 4.21 3.90 17.63
N SER A 111 5.31 3.16 17.70
CA SER A 111 6.66 3.71 17.70
C SER A 111 7.03 4.37 16.37
N LEU A 112 6.63 3.80 15.23
CA LEU A 112 6.78 4.43 13.91
C LEU A 112 6.02 5.77 13.83
N HIS A 113 4.84 5.85 14.42
CA HIS A 113 4.11 7.12 14.54
C HIS A 113 4.87 8.14 15.39
N GLN A 114 5.30 7.74 16.59
CA GLN A 114 5.98 8.61 17.54
C GLN A 114 7.32 9.15 17.03
N HIS A 115 8.09 8.33 16.31
CA HIS A 115 9.48 8.66 15.97
C HIS A 115 9.72 8.99 14.49
N HIS A 116 8.84 8.58 13.59
CA HIS A 116 9.03 8.69 12.14
C HIS A 116 7.84 9.30 11.38
N GLY A 117 6.85 9.85 12.10
CA GLY A 117 5.78 10.66 11.49
C GLY A 117 4.73 9.88 10.68
N HIS A 118 4.70 8.54 10.78
CA HIS A 118 3.61 7.74 10.22
C HIS A 118 2.28 8.12 10.89
N GLN A 119 1.14 8.10 10.20
CA GLN A 119 -0.15 8.23 10.91
C GLN A 119 -0.56 6.92 11.60
N LEU A 120 -1.40 7.05 12.62
CA LEU A 120 -1.91 5.92 13.41
C LEU A 120 -2.76 4.94 12.56
N PRO A 121 -2.95 3.70 13.05
CA PRO A 121 -3.76 2.69 12.38
C PRO A 121 -5.19 3.13 12.08
N ILE A 122 -5.69 2.67 10.95
CA ILE A 122 -7.10 2.80 10.57
C ILE A 122 -7.88 1.69 11.27
N SER A 123 -8.98 2.03 11.93
CA SER A 123 -9.85 1.02 12.49
C SER A 123 -10.55 0.23 11.38
N HIS A 124 -10.52 -1.10 11.46
CA HIS A 124 -11.16 -1.97 10.47
C HIS A 124 -12.69 -2.08 10.67
N SER A 125 -13.16 -1.90 11.91
CA SER A 125 -14.57 -1.79 12.27
C SER A 125 -14.67 -1.19 13.67
N ALA A 126 -15.84 -0.63 14.00
CA ALA A 126 -16.11 -0.08 15.34
C ALA A 126 -15.92 -1.11 16.48
N SER A 127 -15.90 -2.41 16.19
CA SER A 127 -15.85 -3.50 17.18
C SER A 127 -14.51 -4.22 17.31
N ARG A 128 -13.59 -4.10 16.33
CA ARG A 128 -12.33 -4.89 16.31
C ARG A 128 -11.04 -4.06 16.35
N GLY A 129 -11.15 -2.76 16.67
CA GLY A 129 -9.98 -1.90 16.85
C GLY A 129 -9.12 -1.83 15.59
N TRP A 130 -7.81 -2.06 15.73
CA TRP A 130 -6.81 -1.91 14.67
C TRP A 130 -6.48 -3.19 13.90
N PHE A 131 -6.92 -4.34 14.41
CA PHE A 131 -6.54 -5.62 13.84
C PHE A 131 -7.69 -6.29 13.12
N TRP A 132 -7.35 -6.97 12.03
CA TRP A 132 -8.28 -7.74 11.21
C TRP A 132 -7.76 -9.16 11.03
N ASP A 133 -8.58 -10.16 11.35
CA ASP A 133 -8.21 -11.55 11.12
C ASP A 133 -8.34 -11.86 9.62
N VAL A 134 -7.27 -12.34 9.01
CA VAL A 134 -7.25 -12.85 7.63
C VAL A 134 -7.18 -14.37 7.73
N ARG A 135 -8.36 -14.98 7.83
CA ARG A 135 -8.55 -16.43 7.97
C ARG A 135 -9.83 -16.88 7.27
N PRO A 136 -9.87 -18.10 6.70
CA PRO A 136 -11.11 -18.68 6.21
C PRO A 136 -12.21 -18.68 7.28
N ASN A 137 -13.37 -18.14 6.93
CA ASN A 137 -14.57 -18.19 7.77
C ASN A 137 -15.83 -18.09 6.90
N SER A 138 -16.73 -19.06 7.02
CA SER A 138 -17.99 -19.14 6.26
C SER A 138 -19.24 -18.84 7.10
N THR A 139 -19.12 -18.66 8.42
CA THR A 139 -20.26 -18.57 9.33
C THR A 139 -20.32 -17.27 10.13
N VAL A 140 -19.17 -16.69 10.49
CA VAL A 140 -19.10 -15.45 11.28
C VAL A 140 -18.17 -14.47 10.59
N PHE A 141 -18.74 -13.45 9.96
CA PHE A 141 -17.96 -12.45 9.22
C PHE A 141 -17.56 -11.28 10.13
N GLN A 142 -16.44 -10.67 9.80
CA GLN A 142 -15.96 -9.48 10.51
C GLN A 142 -16.61 -8.18 10.01
N THR A 143 -17.25 -8.22 8.84
CA THR A 143 -18.20 -7.18 8.42
C THR A 143 -19.62 -7.59 8.80
N ALA A 144 -20.54 -6.62 8.87
CA ALA A 144 -21.88 -6.84 9.41
C ALA A 144 -22.62 -8.03 8.76
N ASN A 145 -22.69 -8.06 7.43
CA ASN A 145 -23.54 -9.03 6.70
C ASN A 145 -22.86 -9.65 5.46
N HIS A 146 -21.57 -9.43 5.25
CA HIS A 146 -20.89 -9.86 4.04
C HIS A 146 -19.52 -10.49 4.35
N GLN A 147 -19.20 -11.57 3.66
CA GLN A 147 -17.88 -12.18 3.76
C GLN A 147 -16.87 -11.33 2.99
N ALA A 148 -15.83 -10.84 3.67
CA ALA A 148 -14.75 -10.15 2.96
C ALA A 148 -13.90 -11.16 2.16
N ARG A 149 -13.30 -10.74 1.04
CA ARG A 149 -12.40 -11.60 0.24
C ARG A 149 -11.24 -12.20 1.06
N SER A 150 -10.78 -11.50 2.09
CA SER A 150 -9.76 -12.01 3.02
C SER A 150 -10.21 -13.20 3.86
N GLU A 151 -11.52 -13.41 3.99
CA GLU A 151 -12.15 -14.47 4.78
C GLU A 151 -12.52 -15.71 3.95
N THR A 152 -12.25 -15.69 2.64
CA THR A 152 -12.47 -16.83 1.75
C THR A 152 -11.20 -17.66 1.59
N MET A 153 -11.35 -18.90 1.10
CA MET A 153 -10.23 -19.76 0.67
C MET A 153 -9.81 -19.53 -0.77
N GLU A 154 -10.59 -18.76 -1.53
CA GLU A 154 -10.35 -18.48 -2.95
C GLU A 154 -9.08 -17.68 -3.19
N GLU A 155 -8.62 -17.67 -4.42
CA GLU A 155 -7.60 -16.72 -4.84
C GLU A 155 -8.04 -15.27 -4.60
N PHE A 156 -7.06 -14.43 -4.25
CA PHE A 156 -7.22 -12.99 -4.25
C PHE A 156 -6.28 -12.41 -5.31
N PRO A 157 -6.82 -11.97 -6.47
CA PRO A 157 -6.02 -11.40 -7.55
C PRO A 157 -5.22 -10.17 -7.14
N TRP A 158 -4.33 -9.72 -8.02
CA TRP A 158 -3.49 -8.53 -7.82
C TRP A 158 -4.28 -7.30 -7.42
N HIS A 159 -3.92 -6.71 -6.29
CA HIS A 159 -4.54 -5.50 -5.78
C HIS A 159 -3.63 -4.71 -4.84
N THR A 160 -4.04 -3.48 -4.55
CA THR A 160 -3.64 -2.68 -3.40
C THR A 160 -4.78 -2.68 -2.39
N ASP A 161 -4.45 -2.72 -1.11
CA ASP A 161 -5.40 -2.77 -0.01
C ASP A 161 -6.22 -1.46 0.06
N CYS A 162 -7.53 -1.58 0.26
CA CYS A 162 -8.46 -0.43 0.31
C CYS A 162 -8.36 0.55 -0.87
N SER A 163 -8.13 0.07 -2.10
CA SER A 163 -8.08 0.92 -3.31
C SER A 163 -9.33 1.78 -3.57
N TYR A 164 -10.44 1.45 -2.89
CA TYR A 164 -11.73 2.13 -2.95
C TYR A 164 -11.90 3.28 -1.94
N GLU A 165 -10.94 3.50 -1.03
CA GLU A 165 -10.98 4.63 -0.07
C GLU A 165 -10.36 5.90 -0.68
N ASP A 166 -10.83 7.08 -0.29
CA ASP A 166 -10.18 8.35 -0.70
C ASP A 166 -8.78 8.51 -0.10
N LEU A 167 -8.62 8.01 1.13
CA LEU A 167 -7.39 8.01 1.91
C LEU A 167 -6.95 6.54 2.11
N PRO A 168 -6.50 5.85 1.05
CA PRO A 168 -6.04 4.48 1.20
C PRO A 168 -4.81 4.46 2.13
N PRO A 169 -4.68 3.44 3.00
CA PRO A 169 -3.50 3.29 3.85
C PRO A 169 -2.26 3.18 2.97
N ARG A 170 -1.23 3.96 3.28
CA ARG A 170 0.07 3.83 2.63
C ARG A 170 0.71 2.49 2.99
N TYR A 171 0.52 2.01 4.22
CA TYR A 171 1.14 0.77 4.65
C TYR A 171 0.13 -0.23 5.22
N PHE A 172 0.44 -1.51 5.04
CA PHE A 172 -0.19 -2.59 5.79
C PHE A 172 0.86 -3.60 6.26
N ALA A 173 0.48 -4.39 7.26
CA ALA A 173 1.27 -5.51 7.70
C ALA A 173 0.43 -6.76 7.90
N LEU A 174 1.03 -7.93 7.69
CA LEU A 174 0.44 -9.23 7.99
C LEU A 174 1.35 -9.97 8.96
N HIS A 175 0.84 -10.28 10.14
CA HIS A 175 1.47 -11.19 11.10
C HIS A 175 0.96 -12.61 10.86
N VAL A 176 1.85 -13.55 10.58
CA VAL A 176 1.54 -14.97 10.46
C VAL A 176 1.40 -15.60 11.84
N LEU A 177 0.16 -15.90 12.23
CA LEU A 177 -0.13 -16.68 13.43
C LEU A 177 -0.12 -18.18 13.10
N GLN A 178 -0.61 -18.53 11.91
CA GLN A 178 -0.51 -19.87 11.34
C GLN A 178 -0.46 -19.78 9.80
N GLU A 179 0.61 -20.30 9.21
CA GLU A 179 0.75 -20.41 7.76
C GLU A 179 -0.17 -21.48 7.15
N ASP A 180 -0.22 -21.53 5.81
CA ASP A 180 -0.88 -22.63 5.12
C ASP A 180 0.01 -23.87 5.12
N ARG A 181 -0.44 -24.93 5.80
CA ARG A 181 0.36 -26.17 5.95
C ARG A 181 0.19 -27.16 4.80
N PHE A 182 -0.63 -26.84 3.80
CA PHE A 182 -0.97 -27.74 2.68
C PHE A 182 -0.53 -27.19 1.32
N GLY A 183 0.41 -26.23 1.31
CA GLY A 183 1.00 -25.68 0.08
C GLY A 183 0.04 -24.79 -0.71
N GLY A 184 -0.87 -24.11 -0.01
CA GLY A 184 -1.69 -23.01 -0.53
C GLY A 184 -1.25 -21.65 0.00
N GLY A 185 -2.06 -20.61 -0.23
CA GLY A 185 -1.97 -19.35 0.50
C GLY A 185 -0.70 -18.52 0.30
N THR A 186 0.10 -18.81 -0.74
CA THR A 186 1.28 -18.03 -1.16
C THR A 186 0.92 -16.57 -1.30
N LEU A 187 1.69 -15.70 -0.63
CA LEU A 187 1.61 -14.25 -0.81
C LEU A 187 2.55 -13.86 -1.94
N SER A 188 2.00 -13.36 -3.03
CA SER A 188 2.78 -12.80 -4.14
C SER A 188 2.78 -11.29 -4.04
N ALA A 189 3.92 -10.64 -4.24
CA ALA A 189 4.05 -9.19 -4.21
C ALA A 189 4.78 -8.69 -5.46
N MET A 190 4.16 -7.77 -6.20
CA MET A 190 4.66 -7.23 -7.46
C MET A 190 5.07 -5.78 -7.31
N ASN A 191 6.32 -5.48 -7.63
CA ASN A 191 6.91 -4.15 -7.52
C ASN A 191 6.37 -3.23 -8.63
N THR A 192 5.62 -2.21 -8.21
CA THR A 192 4.93 -1.27 -9.12
C THR A 192 5.88 -0.40 -9.93
N GLN A 193 7.08 -0.08 -9.42
CA GLN A 193 8.10 0.63 -10.17
C GLN A 193 8.59 -0.19 -11.35
N ARG A 194 8.87 -1.48 -11.16
CA ARG A 194 9.27 -2.37 -12.26
C ARG A 194 8.13 -2.60 -13.24
N LEU A 195 6.91 -2.81 -12.76
CA LEU A 195 5.71 -2.88 -13.60
C LEU A 195 5.54 -1.61 -14.44
N SER A 196 5.78 -0.43 -13.86
CA SER A 196 5.62 0.84 -14.59
C SER A 196 6.57 0.99 -15.78
N LEU A 197 7.68 0.25 -15.81
CA LEU A 197 8.64 0.27 -16.93
C LEU A 197 8.11 -0.48 -18.16
N SER A 198 7.16 -1.41 -18.01
CA SER A 198 6.51 -2.07 -19.14
C SER A 198 5.34 -1.27 -19.71
N LEU A 199 4.94 -0.18 -19.07
CA LEU A 199 3.84 0.69 -19.51
C LEU A 199 4.35 1.83 -20.39
N SER A 200 3.60 2.12 -21.45
CA SER A 200 3.80 3.26 -22.31
C SER A 200 3.66 4.57 -21.53
N SER A 201 4.41 5.61 -21.95
CA SER A 201 4.32 6.94 -21.33
C SER A 201 2.91 7.53 -21.44
N SER A 202 2.18 7.25 -22.51
CA SER A 202 0.77 7.64 -22.66
C SER A 202 -0.14 6.95 -21.65
N THR A 203 0.08 5.67 -21.39
CA THR A 203 -0.70 4.92 -20.40
C THR A 203 -0.43 5.41 -18.99
N ARG A 204 0.84 5.61 -18.60
CA ARG A 204 1.18 6.20 -17.30
C ARG A 204 0.53 7.58 -17.11
N ALA A 205 0.60 8.44 -18.14
CA ALA A 205 -0.04 9.75 -18.10
C ALA A 205 -1.58 9.69 -18.03
N SER A 206 -2.21 8.68 -18.61
CA SER A 206 -3.66 8.45 -18.55
C SER A 206 -4.09 7.91 -17.18
N LEU A 207 -3.35 6.93 -16.64
CA LEU A 207 -3.59 6.34 -15.31
C LEU A 207 -3.49 7.37 -14.17
N MET A 208 -2.70 8.43 -14.36
CA MET A 208 -2.57 9.54 -13.39
C MET A 208 -3.76 10.50 -13.37
N ARG A 209 -4.71 10.38 -14.30
CA ARG A 209 -5.86 11.27 -14.39
C ARG A 209 -7.04 10.73 -13.60
N ARG A 210 -7.89 11.65 -13.14
CA ARG A 210 -9.11 11.32 -12.39
C ARG A 210 -10.25 10.87 -13.32
N GLU A 211 -10.01 9.80 -14.07
CA GLU A 211 -10.90 9.28 -15.10
C GLU A 211 -11.33 7.83 -14.83
N TYR A 212 -11.26 7.43 -13.56
CA TYR A 212 -11.64 6.09 -13.12
C TYR A 212 -12.65 6.19 -11.99
N SER A 213 -13.79 5.54 -12.16
CA SER A 213 -14.71 5.23 -11.07
C SER A 213 -14.23 3.97 -10.37
N ILE A 214 -14.08 4.05 -9.05
CA ILE A 214 -13.71 2.92 -8.20
C ILE A 214 -14.87 2.62 -7.26
N THR A 215 -15.51 1.48 -7.49
CA THR A 215 -16.65 1.01 -6.71
C THR A 215 -16.20 0.64 -5.30
N ILE A 216 -16.96 1.08 -4.30
CA ILE A 216 -16.79 0.66 -2.91
C ILE A 216 -17.52 -0.68 -2.74
N PRO A 217 -16.85 -1.76 -2.33
CA PRO A 217 -17.51 -3.03 -2.11
C PRO A 217 -18.64 -2.89 -1.08
N PRO A 218 -19.80 -3.58 -1.26
CA PRO A 218 -20.97 -3.41 -0.39
C PRO A 218 -20.67 -3.54 1.10
N GLU A 219 -19.74 -4.42 1.46
CA GLU A 219 -19.32 -4.69 2.83
C GLU A 219 -18.54 -3.54 3.50
N PHE A 220 -18.07 -2.56 2.71
CA PHE A 220 -17.29 -1.42 3.16
C PHE A 220 -17.99 -0.07 2.93
N ILE A 221 -19.26 -0.06 2.51
CA ILE A 221 -20.04 1.18 2.35
C ILE A 221 -20.34 1.79 3.72
N LYS A 222 -19.82 3.01 3.96
CA LYS A 222 -20.04 3.81 5.18
C LYS A 222 -21.20 4.82 5.03
N ASP A 223 -21.39 5.36 3.83
CA ASP A 223 -22.50 6.25 3.47
C ASP A 223 -23.20 5.65 2.22
N PRO A 224 -24.46 5.22 2.30
CA PRO A 224 -25.20 4.66 1.17
C PRO A 224 -25.29 5.56 -0.07
N ARG A 225 -25.10 6.88 0.10
CA ARG A 225 -25.07 7.85 -1.00
C ARG A 225 -23.75 7.86 -1.76
N LYS A 226 -22.71 7.22 -1.21
CA LYS A 226 -21.37 7.14 -1.77
C LYS A 226 -21.01 5.68 -2.01
N GLN A 227 -21.25 5.24 -3.24
CA GLN A 227 -21.00 3.86 -3.67
C GLN A 227 -19.73 3.72 -4.53
N ASN A 228 -19.15 4.84 -4.94
CA ASN A 228 -17.89 4.89 -5.67
C ASN A 228 -17.11 6.16 -5.33
N ILE A 229 -15.84 6.16 -5.73
CA ILE A 229 -14.98 7.35 -5.78
C ILE A 229 -14.48 7.57 -7.20
N ILE A 230 -14.32 8.82 -7.61
CA ILE A 230 -13.65 9.18 -8.87
C ILE A 230 -12.21 9.55 -8.57
N GLY A 231 -11.23 8.90 -9.19
CA GLY A 231 -9.82 9.22 -9.00
C GLY A 231 -8.88 8.61 -10.03
N SER A 232 -7.59 8.72 -9.77
CA SER A 232 -6.50 8.17 -10.59
C SER A 232 -6.12 6.76 -10.14
N LEU A 233 -5.49 5.97 -11.01
CA LEU A 233 -4.93 4.66 -10.67
C LEU A 233 -3.42 4.71 -10.45
N MET A 234 -2.75 5.76 -10.92
CA MET A 234 -1.32 5.99 -10.74
C MET A 234 -1.06 7.35 -10.13
N THR A 235 0.03 7.46 -9.37
CA THR A 235 0.55 8.75 -8.89
C THR A 235 2.07 8.76 -8.97
N ALA A 236 2.65 9.94 -8.81
CA ALA A 236 4.09 10.10 -8.75
C ALA A 236 4.60 9.93 -7.31
N ASP A 237 5.79 9.36 -7.16
CA ASP A 237 6.50 9.39 -5.88
C ASP A 237 7.09 10.77 -5.57
N GLU A 238 7.78 10.87 -4.43
CA GLU A 238 8.44 12.11 -3.98
C GLU A 238 9.55 12.59 -4.94
N GLN A 239 10.10 11.70 -5.79
CA GLN A 239 11.06 12.04 -6.84
C GLN A 239 10.39 12.32 -8.20
N GLY A 240 9.06 12.39 -8.25
CA GLY A 240 8.29 12.64 -9.46
C GLY A 240 8.15 11.44 -10.39
N GLN A 241 8.59 10.24 -9.99
CA GLN A 241 8.51 9.03 -10.82
C GLN A 241 7.10 8.45 -10.77
N GLN A 242 6.54 8.16 -11.95
CA GLN A 242 5.17 7.66 -12.13
C GLN A 242 5.12 6.14 -11.88
N ASN A 243 5.28 5.75 -10.62
CA ASN A 243 5.47 4.35 -10.24
C ASN A 243 4.55 3.86 -9.12
N MET A 244 3.80 4.73 -8.45
CA MET A 244 2.88 4.33 -7.38
C MET A 244 1.50 4.01 -7.96
N LEU A 245 0.88 2.91 -7.52
CA LEU A 245 -0.39 2.44 -8.02
C LEU A 245 -1.45 2.32 -6.92
N ARG A 246 -2.72 2.49 -7.32
CA ARG A 246 -3.90 1.97 -6.63
C ARG A 246 -4.69 1.14 -7.64
N PHE A 247 -4.90 -0.13 -7.34
CA PHE A 247 -5.49 -1.04 -8.30
C PHE A 247 -6.25 -2.16 -7.61
N ARG A 248 -7.44 -2.47 -8.11
CA ARG A 248 -8.15 -3.72 -7.84
C ARG A 248 -9.14 -3.91 -8.99
N ARG A 249 -8.85 -4.85 -9.88
CA ARG A 249 -9.49 -4.90 -11.20
C ARG A 249 -11.01 -4.89 -11.15
N ASP A 250 -11.61 -5.71 -10.30
CA ASP A 250 -13.06 -5.88 -10.17
C ASP A 250 -13.79 -4.62 -9.69
N LEU A 251 -13.07 -3.62 -9.17
CA LEU A 251 -13.67 -2.38 -8.67
C LEU A 251 -13.53 -1.20 -9.64
N VAL A 252 -12.73 -1.32 -10.69
CA VAL A 252 -12.35 -0.18 -11.53
C VAL A 252 -13.14 -0.13 -12.83
N THR A 253 -13.72 1.03 -13.12
CA THR A 253 -14.34 1.35 -14.41
C THR A 253 -13.72 2.61 -15.00
N ALA A 254 -13.20 2.52 -16.22
CA ALA A 254 -12.70 3.68 -16.96
C ALA A 254 -13.87 4.55 -17.46
N LEU A 255 -13.72 5.87 -17.37
CA LEU A 255 -14.76 6.85 -17.72
C LEU A 255 -14.57 7.45 -19.12
N THR A 256 -13.41 7.24 -19.73
CA THR A 256 -13.08 7.76 -21.06
C THR A 256 -12.37 6.70 -21.89
N GLU A 257 -12.37 6.86 -23.22
CA GLU A 257 -11.74 5.89 -24.14
C GLU A 257 -10.23 5.73 -23.86
N ARG A 258 -9.53 6.84 -23.59
CA ARG A 258 -8.10 6.81 -23.24
C ARG A 258 -7.85 6.14 -21.88
N ALA A 259 -8.77 6.31 -20.92
CA ALA A 259 -8.67 5.65 -19.63
C ALA A 259 -8.89 4.15 -19.79
N SER A 260 -9.80 3.74 -20.69
CA SER A 260 -10.07 2.35 -21.03
C SER A 260 -8.85 1.68 -21.67
N LYS A 261 -8.24 2.32 -22.69
CA LYS A 261 -7.00 1.85 -23.32
C LYS A 261 -5.85 1.70 -22.32
N ALA A 262 -5.68 2.68 -21.43
CA ALA A 262 -4.63 2.64 -20.42
C ALA A 262 -4.88 1.58 -19.34
N LEU A 263 -6.14 1.36 -18.97
CA LEU A 263 -6.52 0.28 -18.05
C LEU A 263 -6.27 -1.09 -18.67
N GLN A 264 -6.61 -1.28 -19.94
CA GLN A 264 -6.32 -2.51 -20.68
C GLN A 264 -4.82 -2.80 -20.73
N GLU A 265 -3.99 -1.81 -21.08
CA GLU A 265 -2.52 -2.01 -21.10
C GLU A 265 -1.97 -2.35 -19.70
N LEU A 266 -2.51 -1.73 -18.64
CA LEU A 266 -2.15 -2.09 -17.26
C LEU A 266 -2.55 -3.53 -16.91
N GLU A 267 -3.74 -3.97 -17.32
CA GLU A 267 -4.20 -5.34 -17.10
C GLU A 267 -3.30 -6.35 -17.81
N GLU A 268 -2.97 -6.09 -19.08
CA GLU A 268 -2.05 -6.92 -19.87
C GLU A 268 -0.67 -6.98 -19.21
N ALA A 269 -0.13 -5.84 -18.75
CA ALA A 269 1.16 -5.79 -18.07
C ALA A 269 1.18 -6.54 -16.72
N VAL A 270 0.08 -6.52 -15.97
CA VAL A 270 -0.05 -7.28 -14.70
C VAL A 270 -0.10 -8.79 -14.96
N GLN A 271 -0.67 -9.23 -16.09
CA GLN A 271 -0.76 -10.64 -16.47
C GLN A 271 0.45 -11.15 -17.27
N ASP A 272 1.28 -10.24 -17.80
CA ASP A 272 2.44 -10.60 -18.59
C ASP A 272 3.49 -11.39 -17.77
N ALA A 273 3.86 -12.56 -18.26
CA ALA A 273 4.77 -13.47 -17.57
C ALA A 273 6.18 -12.88 -17.43
N ASN A 274 6.65 -12.11 -18.42
CA ASN A 274 7.97 -11.49 -18.35
C ASN A 274 7.98 -10.40 -17.28
N ALA A 275 6.98 -9.52 -17.28
CA ALA A 275 6.79 -8.49 -16.27
C ALA A 275 6.69 -9.12 -14.87
N GLN A 276 5.90 -10.19 -14.71
CA GLN A 276 5.80 -10.91 -13.44
C GLN A 276 7.15 -11.46 -12.97
N SER A 277 7.89 -12.18 -13.82
CA SER A 277 9.18 -12.78 -13.45
C SER A 277 10.22 -11.75 -12.99
N GLN A 278 10.16 -10.53 -13.52
CA GLN A 278 11.11 -9.46 -13.18
C GLN A 278 10.64 -8.57 -12.03
N SER A 279 9.34 -8.53 -11.73
CA SER A 279 8.77 -7.60 -10.74
C SER A 279 8.20 -8.28 -9.50
N THR A 280 8.04 -9.60 -9.52
CA THR A 280 7.29 -10.32 -8.48
C THR A 280 8.20 -11.12 -7.56
N VAL A 281 7.86 -11.13 -6.28
CA VAL A 281 8.35 -12.08 -5.28
C VAL A 281 7.20 -12.96 -4.80
N HIS A 282 7.47 -14.26 -4.62
CA HIS A 282 6.51 -15.23 -4.13
C HIS A 282 6.96 -15.72 -2.75
N LEU A 283 6.18 -15.42 -1.73
CA LEU A 283 6.44 -15.79 -0.34
C LEU A 283 5.57 -16.98 0.03
N THR A 284 6.18 -18.16 0.08
CA THR A 284 5.53 -19.41 0.45
C THR A 284 5.50 -19.59 1.96
N ALA A 285 4.83 -20.63 2.45
CA ALA A 285 4.86 -21.01 3.87
C ALA A 285 6.28 -21.21 4.43
N LYS A 286 7.26 -21.60 3.58
CA LYS A 286 8.67 -21.74 4.00
C LYS A 286 9.35 -20.39 4.22
N ASP A 287 9.02 -19.41 3.40
CA ASP A 287 9.56 -18.05 3.50
C ASP A 287 8.88 -17.24 4.61
N PHE A 288 7.65 -17.67 4.94
CA PHE A 288 6.65 -16.95 5.71
C PHE A 288 5.94 -17.84 6.76
N PRO A 289 6.69 -18.51 7.68
CA PRO A 289 6.12 -19.34 8.73
C PRO A 289 5.48 -18.51 9.85
N ALA A 290 4.74 -19.17 10.75
CA ALA A 290 4.26 -18.58 12.01
C ALA A 290 5.37 -17.81 12.75
N GLY A 291 5.01 -16.65 13.33
CA GLY A 291 5.97 -15.72 13.94
C GLY A 291 6.68 -14.80 12.94
N THR A 292 6.19 -14.70 11.71
CA THR A 292 6.73 -13.75 10.71
C THR A 292 5.76 -12.59 10.49
N ILE A 293 6.29 -11.38 10.33
CA ILE A 293 5.54 -10.18 9.93
C ILE A 293 6.06 -9.67 8.58
N ILE A 294 5.16 -9.33 7.67
CA ILE A 294 5.49 -8.61 6.42
C ILE A 294 4.88 -7.24 6.54
N LEU A 295 5.68 -6.22 6.29
CA LEU A 295 5.24 -4.85 6.17
C LEU A 295 5.40 -4.46 4.70
N MET A 296 4.44 -3.71 4.17
CA MET A 296 4.42 -3.35 2.75
C MET A 296 3.86 -1.94 2.56
N ASP A 297 4.56 -1.14 1.75
CA ASP A 297 4.06 0.08 1.15
C ASP A 297 3.06 -0.30 0.05
N ASN A 298 1.80 -0.16 0.39
CA ASN A 298 0.63 -0.51 -0.40
C ASN A 298 0.52 0.25 -1.73
N ARG A 299 1.28 1.35 -1.89
CA ARG A 299 1.32 2.12 -3.14
C ARG A 299 2.42 1.63 -4.07
N ARG A 300 3.47 1.05 -3.50
CA ARG A 300 4.67 0.61 -4.23
C ARG A 300 4.65 -0.88 -4.57
N TRP A 301 3.69 -1.63 -4.03
CA TRP A 301 3.54 -3.06 -4.24
C TRP A 301 2.08 -3.45 -4.45
N LEU A 302 1.80 -4.14 -5.55
CA LEU A 302 0.58 -4.93 -5.65
C LEU A 302 0.80 -6.23 -4.88
N HIS A 303 -0.26 -6.81 -4.34
CA HIS A 303 -0.20 -8.13 -3.73
C HIS A 303 -1.35 -9.01 -4.20
N ALA A 304 -1.09 -10.30 -4.21
CA ALA A 304 -2.05 -11.35 -4.52
C ALA A 304 -1.87 -12.52 -3.56
N ARG A 305 -2.93 -13.31 -3.41
CA ARG A 305 -2.94 -14.52 -2.61
C ARG A 305 -3.40 -15.67 -3.48
N HIS A 306 -2.58 -16.71 -3.61
CA HIS A 306 -3.03 -17.96 -4.23
C HIS A 306 -4.05 -18.67 -3.32
N SER A 307 -4.87 -19.57 -3.88
CA SER A 307 -5.90 -20.29 -3.13
C SER A 307 -5.34 -20.93 -1.86
N ILE A 308 -6.07 -20.76 -0.76
CA ILE A 308 -5.76 -21.34 0.54
C ILE A 308 -6.20 -22.80 0.52
N LYS A 309 -5.35 -23.68 1.06
CA LYS A 309 -5.63 -25.11 1.21
C LYS A 309 -5.82 -25.50 2.67
N ASP A 310 -5.33 -24.67 3.62
CA ASP A 310 -5.52 -24.88 5.05
C ASP A 310 -6.65 -24.01 5.61
N PRO A 311 -7.81 -24.58 6.01
CA PRO A 311 -8.89 -23.83 6.64
C PRO A 311 -8.49 -23.22 8.00
N LYS A 312 -7.39 -23.68 8.61
CA LYS A 312 -6.85 -23.13 9.85
C LYS A 312 -5.80 -22.03 9.62
N ARG A 313 -5.45 -21.70 8.37
CA ARG A 313 -4.53 -20.58 8.06
C ARG A 313 -5.04 -19.30 8.72
N HIS A 314 -4.17 -18.61 9.45
CA HIS A 314 -4.52 -17.42 10.20
C HIS A 314 -3.41 -16.38 10.14
N LEU A 315 -3.72 -15.23 9.55
CA LEU A 315 -2.91 -14.03 9.67
C LEU A 315 -3.68 -12.95 10.42
N ARG A 316 -2.96 -12.02 11.05
CA ARG A 316 -3.53 -10.77 11.56
C ARG A 316 -3.01 -9.59 10.76
N ARG A 317 -3.93 -8.74 10.29
CA ARG A 317 -3.62 -7.56 9.49
C ARG A 317 -3.81 -6.28 10.28
N VAL A 318 -2.93 -5.31 10.07
CA VAL A 318 -3.12 -3.90 10.43
C VAL A 318 -2.85 -3.04 9.20
N ARG A 319 -3.54 -1.90 9.10
CA ARG A 319 -3.34 -0.88 8.07
C ARG A 319 -3.14 0.46 8.75
N TRP A 320 -2.19 1.27 8.29
CA TRP A 320 -1.91 2.57 8.88
C TRP A 320 -1.45 3.58 7.83
N ASP A 321 -1.24 4.82 8.28
CA ASP A 321 -0.78 5.93 7.44
C ASP A 321 -1.78 6.28 6.31
N ALA A 322 -3.00 6.64 6.70
CA ALA A 322 -4.11 6.95 5.81
C ALA A 322 -3.96 8.35 5.21
N ILE A 323 -3.43 8.42 3.99
CA ILE A 323 -3.14 9.70 3.32
C ILE A 323 -3.77 9.74 1.93
N PRO A 324 -4.01 10.95 1.37
CA PRO A 324 -4.53 11.08 0.00
C PRO A 324 -3.63 10.34 -0.98
N PHE A 325 -4.25 9.59 -1.90
CA PHE A 325 -3.50 8.89 -2.93
C PHE A 325 -2.83 9.87 -3.91
N ASP A 326 -3.54 10.94 -4.27
CA ASP A 326 -3.05 12.02 -5.12
C ASP A 326 -2.84 13.28 -4.27
N ALA A 327 -1.65 13.40 -3.66
CA ALA A 327 -1.33 14.47 -2.73
C ALA A 327 -1.14 15.85 -3.39
N ARG A 328 -0.98 15.92 -4.72
CA ARG A 328 -0.77 17.18 -5.47
C ARG A 328 -1.97 18.13 -5.44
N LEU A 329 -3.10 17.72 -4.86
CA LEU A 329 -4.32 18.51 -4.73
C LEU A 329 -4.46 19.25 -3.39
N MET A 330 -3.51 19.13 -2.47
CA MET A 330 -3.53 19.94 -1.22
C MET A 330 -2.79 21.28 -1.37
N GLU A 331 -2.13 21.53 -2.51
CA GLU A 331 -1.36 22.76 -2.79
C GLU A 331 -1.98 23.65 -3.90
N GLN A 332 -3.25 23.43 -4.24
CA GLN A 332 -4.05 24.36 -5.08
C GLN A 332 -5.22 24.88 -4.28
#